data_AF-A0A4Q3CPC4-F1
#
_entry.id   AF-A0A4Q3CPC4-F1
#
_cell.length_a   1.000
_cell.length_b   1.000
_cell.length_c   1.000
_cell.angle_alpha   90.00
_cell.angle_beta   90.00
_cell.angle_gamma   90.00
#
_symmetry.space_group_name_H-M   'P 1'
#
loop_
_entity.id
_entity.type
_entity.pdbx_description
1 polymer ?
#
loop_
_entity_poly.entity_id
_entity_poly.type
_entity_poly.pdbx_seq_one_letter_code
_entity_poly.pdbx_strand_id
1 'polypeptide(L)'
;MSEPLDRPVWHALTGRQAHLAVAHGAAVRIDPGYGLFVAIREPSAECWEALAATLVGMDDTVGLVELEHSPPPASFRVLREAELVQMVWVAGEVPPEHDPRIVLLDETDAALMAELALATEPGPWSTRTHRYGAYYGIRVGDRLAAMAGERLLLPGLAEVSGVCTWPEFRGQGMAAALIRKVMHGFQQ
;
A
#
# COMPACT_ATOMS: atom_id res chain seq x y z
N MET A 1 -0.92 19.47 -15.27
CA MET A 1 -1.04 18.01 -15.09
C MET A 1 -0.67 17.75 -13.65
N SER A 2 -1.42 16.93 -12.92
CA SER A 2 -1.04 16.55 -11.55
C SER A 2 0.28 15.80 -11.57
N GLU A 3 1.13 16.03 -10.58
CA GLU A 3 2.32 15.21 -10.39
C GLU A 3 1.89 13.79 -10.00
N PRO A 4 2.63 12.72 -10.40
CA PRO A 4 2.22 11.35 -10.10
C PRO A 4 1.86 11.11 -8.62
N LEU A 5 2.58 11.80 -7.72
CA LEU A 5 2.40 11.69 -6.27
C LEU A 5 1.20 12.44 -5.71
N ASP A 6 0.60 13.39 -6.44
CA ASP A 6 -0.61 14.10 -5.99
C ASP A 6 -1.82 13.16 -5.96
N ARG A 7 -1.83 12.17 -6.86
CA ARG A 7 -2.92 11.20 -7.07
C ARG A 7 -2.39 9.77 -7.18
N PRO A 8 -1.71 9.26 -6.14
CA PRO A 8 -0.86 8.07 -6.27
C PRO A 8 -1.67 6.81 -6.61
N VAL A 9 -2.88 6.68 -6.07
CA VAL A 9 -3.78 5.56 -6.39
C VAL A 9 -4.22 5.61 -7.85
N TRP A 10 -4.62 6.80 -8.35
CA TRP A 10 -5.01 6.96 -9.75
C TRP A 10 -3.87 6.57 -10.70
N HIS A 11 -2.66 7.09 -10.46
CA HIS A 11 -1.51 6.83 -11.33
C HIS A 11 -1.01 5.39 -11.27
N ALA A 12 -1.11 4.73 -10.10
CA ALA A 12 -0.79 3.31 -9.98
C ALA A 12 -1.79 2.44 -10.77
N LEU A 13 -3.09 2.64 -10.52
CA LEU A 13 -4.17 1.79 -11.06
C LEU A 13 -4.54 2.09 -12.52
N THR A 14 -4.12 3.22 -13.06
CA THR A 14 -4.21 3.52 -14.50
C THR A 14 -2.88 3.31 -15.24
N GLY A 15 -1.83 2.92 -14.50
CA GLY A 15 -0.47 2.73 -15.01
C GLY A 15 0.05 1.31 -14.78
N ARG A 16 1.19 1.21 -14.09
CA ARG A 16 1.94 -0.06 -13.91
C ARG A 16 1.11 -1.16 -13.23
N GLN A 17 0.11 -0.78 -12.44
CA GLN A 17 -0.75 -1.70 -11.70
C GLN A 17 -2.18 -1.74 -12.24
N ALA A 18 -2.41 -1.34 -13.49
CA ALA A 18 -3.73 -1.45 -14.13
C ALA A 18 -4.29 -2.89 -14.16
N HIS A 19 -3.40 -3.90 -14.16
CA HIS A 19 -3.80 -5.31 -14.07
C HIS A 19 -4.40 -5.71 -12.71
N LEU A 20 -4.23 -4.88 -11.67
CA LEU A 20 -4.85 -5.07 -10.35
C LEU A 20 -6.16 -4.28 -10.21
N ALA A 21 -6.54 -3.48 -11.20
CA ALA A 21 -7.67 -2.56 -11.10
C ALA A 21 -8.97 -3.18 -11.62
N VAL A 22 -10.05 -2.95 -10.87
CA VAL A 22 -11.44 -3.02 -11.34
C VAL A 22 -11.82 -1.60 -11.75
N ALA A 23 -12.02 -1.38 -13.05
CA ALA A 23 -12.37 -0.07 -13.60
C ALA A 23 -13.84 -0.01 -14.02
N HIS A 24 -14.50 1.11 -13.75
CA HIS A 24 -15.84 1.41 -14.24
C HIS A 24 -15.93 2.89 -14.61
N GLY A 25 -16.19 3.20 -15.88
CA GLY A 25 -16.28 4.59 -16.36
C GLY A 25 -15.07 5.44 -16.00
N ALA A 26 -15.28 6.43 -15.13
CA ALA A 26 -14.26 7.37 -14.67
C ALA A 26 -13.68 7.03 -13.28
N ALA A 27 -13.91 5.82 -12.76
CA ALA A 27 -13.39 5.34 -11.49
C ALA A 27 -12.55 4.07 -11.62
N VAL A 28 -11.57 3.93 -10.74
CA VAL A 28 -10.74 2.74 -10.58
C VAL A 28 -10.71 2.31 -9.12
N ARG A 29 -10.78 1.00 -8.90
CA ARG A 29 -10.70 0.35 -7.60
C ARG A 29 -9.64 -0.73 -7.64
N ILE A 30 -8.76 -0.80 -6.65
CA ILE A 30 -7.88 -1.96 -6.50
C ILE A 30 -8.73 -3.21 -6.24
N ASP A 31 -8.34 -4.35 -6.80
CA ASP A 31 -8.90 -5.65 -6.42
C ASP A 31 -8.99 -5.76 -4.88
N PRO A 32 -10.18 -6.03 -4.30
CA PRO A 32 -10.39 -6.11 -2.84
C PRO A 32 -9.49 -7.11 -2.12
N GLY A 33 -8.93 -8.09 -2.84
CA GLY A 33 -7.92 -8.99 -2.30
C GLY A 33 -6.62 -8.30 -1.94
N TYR A 34 -6.26 -7.21 -2.63
CA TYR A 34 -5.00 -6.47 -2.43
C TYR A 34 -5.15 -5.32 -1.43
N GLY A 35 -6.34 -4.71 -1.34
CA GLY A 35 -6.59 -3.63 -0.39
C GLY A 35 -7.89 -2.89 -0.70
N LEU A 36 -7.95 -1.63 -0.26
CA LEU A 36 -9.17 -0.83 -0.26
C LEU A 36 -9.07 0.47 -1.09
N PHE A 37 -7.97 0.67 -1.80
CA PHE A 37 -7.72 1.91 -2.53
C PHE A 37 -8.60 2.10 -3.75
N VAL A 38 -9.14 3.31 -3.90
CA VAL A 38 -9.92 3.74 -5.05
C VAL A 38 -9.49 5.14 -5.48
N ALA A 39 -9.76 5.47 -6.74
CA ALA A 39 -9.61 6.82 -7.24
C ALA A 39 -10.66 7.11 -8.32
N ILE A 40 -11.08 8.36 -8.40
CA ILE A 40 -12.00 8.87 -9.42
C ILE A 40 -11.30 9.87 -10.32
N ARG A 41 -11.73 10.09 -11.56
CA ARG A 41 -11.00 10.99 -12.48
C ARG A 41 -10.97 12.43 -11.97
N GLU A 42 -12.10 12.89 -11.45
CA GLU A 42 -12.33 14.22 -10.91
C GLU A 42 -13.51 14.17 -9.93
N PRO A 43 -13.66 15.13 -9.01
CA PRO A 43 -14.75 15.11 -8.02
C PRO A 43 -16.08 15.59 -8.62
N SER A 44 -16.60 14.85 -9.60
CA SER A 44 -17.92 15.09 -10.22
C SER A 44 -18.94 14.02 -9.80
N ALA A 45 -20.23 14.35 -9.90
CA ALA A 45 -21.30 13.39 -9.60
C ALA A 45 -21.18 12.09 -10.42
N GLU A 46 -20.89 12.22 -11.72
CA GLU A 46 -20.66 11.07 -12.63
C GLU A 46 -19.52 10.17 -12.14
N CYS A 47 -18.42 10.78 -11.69
CA CYS A 47 -17.26 10.05 -11.18
C CYS A 47 -17.56 9.32 -9.87
N TRP A 48 -18.34 9.91 -8.97
CA TRP A 48 -18.79 9.26 -7.75
C TRP A 48 -19.79 8.13 -8.00
N GLU A 49 -20.68 8.28 -8.98
CA GLU A 49 -21.58 7.21 -9.44
C GLU A 49 -20.79 6.06 -10.05
N ALA A 50 -19.78 6.37 -10.87
CA ALA A 50 -18.87 5.39 -11.44
C ALA A 50 -18.11 4.62 -10.34
N LEU A 51 -17.66 5.30 -9.28
CA LEU A 51 -17.05 4.65 -8.12
C LEU A 51 -18.04 3.73 -7.40
N ALA A 52 -19.27 4.19 -7.15
CA ALA A 52 -20.30 3.38 -6.50
C ALA A 52 -20.59 2.09 -7.28
N ALA A 53 -20.55 2.14 -8.62
CA ALA A 53 -20.71 0.96 -9.48
C ALA A 53 -19.56 -0.06 -9.38
N THR A 54 -18.39 0.31 -8.82
CA THR A 54 -17.30 -0.63 -8.53
C THR A 54 -17.48 -1.37 -7.20
N LEU A 55 -18.45 -0.99 -6.37
CA LEU A 55 -18.70 -1.58 -5.07
C LEU A 55 -19.54 -2.86 -5.17
N VAL A 56 -19.25 -3.85 -4.34
CA VAL A 56 -19.92 -5.16 -4.34
C VAL A 56 -21.12 -5.16 -3.40
N GLY A 57 -21.13 -4.31 -2.37
CA GLY A 57 -22.23 -4.20 -1.42
C GLY A 57 -22.16 -2.92 -0.59
N MET A 58 -23.20 -2.68 0.21
CA MET A 58 -23.32 -1.48 1.06
C MET A 58 -22.31 -1.44 2.22
N ASP A 59 -21.72 -2.58 2.57
CA ASP A 59 -20.71 -2.69 3.63
C ASP A 59 -19.27 -2.56 3.09
N ASP A 60 -19.10 -2.38 1.77
CA ASP A 60 -17.78 -2.17 1.18
C ASP A 60 -17.15 -0.88 1.71
N THR A 61 -15.94 -1.03 2.25
CA THR A 61 -15.11 0.11 2.68
C THR A 61 -14.01 0.34 1.67
N VAL A 62 -13.87 1.59 1.25
CA VAL A 62 -12.83 2.04 0.31
C VAL A 62 -12.12 3.27 0.86
N GLY A 63 -10.89 3.50 0.40
CA GLY A 63 -10.05 4.62 0.81
C GLY A 63 -9.51 5.38 -0.39
N LEU A 64 -9.61 6.71 -0.34
CA LEU A 64 -8.97 7.61 -1.29
C LEU A 64 -7.69 8.18 -0.66
N VAL A 65 -6.67 8.39 -1.49
CA VAL A 65 -5.45 9.12 -1.13
C VAL A 65 -5.24 10.17 -2.21
N GLU A 66 -5.51 11.42 -1.87
CA GLU A 66 -5.52 12.56 -2.79
C GLU A 66 -4.88 13.77 -2.09
N LEU A 67 -4.22 14.62 -2.87
CA LEU A 67 -3.64 15.88 -2.37
C LEU A 67 -4.71 16.84 -1.84
N GLU A 68 -5.80 16.99 -2.58
CA GLU A 68 -6.91 17.87 -2.21
C GLU A 68 -8.04 17.06 -1.58
N HIS A 69 -8.55 17.55 -0.44
CA HIS A 69 -9.74 16.98 0.17
C HIS A 69 -10.97 17.34 -0.68
N SER A 70 -11.71 16.31 -1.09
CA SER A 70 -13.01 16.47 -1.73
C SER A 70 -14.05 15.64 -0.97
N PRO A 71 -15.06 16.28 -0.36
CA PRO A 71 -16.06 15.56 0.40
C PRO A 71 -16.89 14.67 -0.54
N PRO A 72 -17.15 13.40 -0.17
CA PRO A 72 -17.96 12.53 -1.00
C PRO A 72 -19.44 12.94 -0.95
N PRO A 73 -20.26 12.54 -1.94
CA PRO A 73 -21.70 12.79 -1.91
C PRO A 73 -22.38 11.98 -0.80
N ALA A 74 -23.63 12.35 -0.49
CA ALA A 74 -24.41 11.74 0.59
C ALA A 74 -24.69 10.23 0.44
N SER A 75 -24.44 9.66 -0.74
CA SER A 75 -24.48 8.21 -0.98
C SER A 75 -23.32 7.44 -0.34
N PHE A 76 -22.28 8.15 0.11
CA PHE A 76 -21.16 7.58 0.86
C PHE A 76 -21.17 8.12 2.30
N ARG A 77 -20.66 7.29 3.21
CA ARG A 77 -20.41 7.69 4.60
C ARG A 77 -18.91 7.70 4.85
N VAL A 78 -18.39 8.86 5.27
CA VAL A 78 -16.99 8.98 5.71
C VAL A 78 -16.82 8.24 7.04
N LEU A 79 -15.97 7.21 7.04
CA LEU A 79 -15.67 6.43 8.25
C LEU A 79 -14.48 7.01 9.03
N ARG A 80 -13.46 7.48 8.31
CA ARG A 80 -12.22 8.05 8.85
C ARG A 80 -11.63 9.04 7.85
N GLU A 81 -10.95 10.04 8.37
CA GLU A 81 -10.10 10.98 7.61
C GLU A 81 -8.79 11.14 8.37
N ALA A 82 -7.70 11.29 7.63
CA ALA A 82 -6.37 11.47 8.20
C ALA A 82 -5.53 12.36 7.28
N GLU A 83 -4.78 13.29 7.88
CA GLU A 83 -3.74 14.02 7.18
C GLU A 83 -2.49 13.14 7.05
N LEU A 84 -1.94 13.05 5.85
CA LEU A 84 -0.77 12.22 5.55
C LEU A 84 0.42 13.11 5.20
N VAL A 85 1.59 12.76 5.70
CA VAL A 85 2.85 13.34 5.23
C VAL A 85 3.43 12.42 4.17
N GLN A 86 3.44 12.87 2.93
CA GLN A 86 4.08 12.15 1.83
C GLN A 86 5.57 12.50 1.80
N MET A 87 6.42 11.47 1.81
CA MET A 87 7.88 11.62 1.80
C MET A 87 8.48 10.95 0.57
N VAL A 88 9.51 11.57 0.00
CA VAL A 88 10.24 11.06 -1.17
C VAL A 88 11.72 10.98 -0.83
N TRP A 89 12.33 9.82 -1.12
CA TRP A 89 13.78 9.69 -1.06
C TRP A 89 14.41 10.31 -2.31
N VAL A 90 15.10 11.43 -2.13
CA VAL A 90 15.76 12.18 -3.22
C VAL A 90 17.28 12.20 -3.10
N ALA A 91 17.85 11.52 -2.09
CA ALA A 91 19.28 11.54 -1.79
C ALA A 91 20.12 10.61 -2.70
N GLY A 92 19.52 10.07 -3.76
CA GLY A 92 20.21 9.26 -4.77
C GLY A 92 20.22 7.77 -4.42
N GLU A 93 21.35 7.12 -4.67
CA GLU A 93 21.48 5.67 -4.53
C GLU A 93 21.25 5.20 -3.09
N VAL A 94 20.48 4.12 -2.92
CA VAL A 94 20.25 3.50 -1.62
C VAL A 94 21.31 2.42 -1.42
N PRO A 95 22.18 2.55 -0.40
CA PRO A 95 23.20 1.53 -0.16
C PRO A 95 22.58 0.15 0.10
N PRO A 96 23.24 -0.93 -0.33
CA PRO A 96 22.78 -2.28 -0.04
C PRO A 96 22.67 -2.56 1.47
N GLU A 97 21.56 -3.16 1.87
CA GLU A 97 21.33 -3.65 3.25
C GLU A 97 21.77 -5.12 3.37
N HIS A 98 22.67 -5.38 4.31
CA HIS A 98 23.38 -6.65 4.47
C HIS A 98 23.04 -7.39 5.77
N ASP A 99 22.03 -6.93 6.53
CA ASP A 99 21.57 -7.68 7.70
C ASP A 99 21.20 -9.12 7.31
N PRO A 100 21.96 -10.14 7.77
CA PRO A 100 21.80 -11.51 7.32
C PRO A 100 20.51 -12.15 7.82
N ARG A 101 19.78 -11.49 8.74
CA ARG A 101 18.49 -11.95 9.23
C ARG A 101 17.35 -11.62 8.25
N ILE A 102 17.59 -10.71 7.31
CA ILE A 102 16.58 -10.31 6.33
C ILE A 102 16.45 -11.37 5.24
N VAL A 103 15.23 -11.85 5.04
CA VAL A 103 14.86 -12.82 4.00
C VAL A 103 13.77 -12.25 3.11
N LEU A 104 13.77 -12.65 1.83
CA LEU A 104 12.62 -12.44 0.94
C LEU A 104 11.50 -13.37 1.42
N LEU A 105 10.29 -12.83 1.58
CA LEU A 105 9.10 -13.57 1.97
C LEU A 105 8.34 -14.04 0.73
N ASP A 106 7.71 -15.21 0.82
CA ASP A 106 6.91 -15.78 -0.26
C ASP A 106 5.53 -16.26 0.19
N GLU A 107 4.81 -17.00 -0.68
CA GLU A 107 3.47 -17.52 -0.39
C GLU A 107 3.42 -18.41 0.86
N THR A 108 4.52 -19.07 1.23
CA THR A 108 4.58 -19.91 2.43
C THR A 108 4.58 -19.08 3.71
N ASP A 109 4.95 -17.80 3.63
CA ASP A 109 4.95 -16.87 4.76
C ASP A 109 3.62 -16.12 4.93
N ALA A 110 2.69 -16.23 3.96
CA ALA A 110 1.49 -15.38 3.90
C ALA A 110 0.65 -15.38 5.20
N ALA A 111 0.55 -16.54 5.85
CA ALA A 111 -0.17 -16.65 7.13
C ALA A 111 0.53 -15.87 8.26
N LEU A 112 1.87 -15.97 8.35
CA LEU A 112 2.66 -15.24 9.36
C LEU A 112 2.66 -13.73 9.08
N MET A 113 2.70 -13.34 7.81
CA MET A 113 2.59 -11.94 7.39
C MET A 113 1.24 -11.35 7.79
N ALA A 114 0.15 -12.09 7.54
CA ALA A 114 -1.19 -11.68 7.93
C ALA A 114 -1.35 -11.56 9.45
N GLU A 115 -0.84 -12.54 10.22
CA GLU A 115 -0.86 -12.50 11.68
C GLU A 115 -0.16 -11.24 12.21
N LEU A 116 1.04 -10.95 11.73
CA LEU A 116 1.80 -9.76 12.11
C LEU A 116 1.08 -8.47 11.70
N ALA A 117 0.59 -8.39 10.45
CA ALA A 117 -0.11 -7.19 9.97
C ALA A 117 -1.38 -6.89 10.76
N LEU A 118 -2.23 -7.90 10.99
CA LEU A 118 -3.49 -7.72 11.73
C LEU A 118 -3.26 -7.32 13.18
N ALA A 119 -2.18 -7.78 13.81
CA ALA A 119 -1.86 -7.44 15.19
C ALA A 119 -1.15 -6.08 15.37
N THR A 120 -0.59 -5.51 14.30
CA THR A 120 0.22 -4.28 14.37
C THR A 120 -0.30 -3.13 13.51
N GLU A 121 -1.27 -3.39 12.64
CA GLU A 121 -1.98 -2.42 11.80
C GLU A 121 -1.04 -1.52 10.96
N PRO A 122 -0.17 -2.07 10.08
CA PRO A 122 0.77 -1.29 9.24
C PRO A 122 0.11 -0.51 8.10
N GLY A 123 -1.20 -0.27 8.17
CA GLY A 123 -2.06 0.11 7.06
C GLY A 123 -2.94 -1.05 6.58
N PRO A 124 -3.66 -0.86 5.46
CA PRO A 124 -4.58 -1.87 4.93
C PRO A 124 -3.88 -3.21 4.67
N TRP A 125 -4.49 -4.29 5.14
CA TRP A 125 -4.05 -5.65 4.86
C TRP A 125 -5.22 -6.52 4.43
N SER A 126 -5.04 -7.28 3.36
CA SER A 126 -6.03 -8.14 2.73
C SER A 126 -5.36 -9.42 2.24
N THR A 127 -6.16 -10.39 1.79
CA THR A 127 -5.73 -11.78 1.51
C THR A 127 -4.60 -11.92 0.47
N ARG A 128 -4.40 -10.92 -0.39
CA ARG A 128 -3.37 -10.87 -1.44
C ARG A 128 -2.47 -9.65 -1.32
N THR A 129 -2.51 -8.90 -0.22
CA THR A 129 -1.67 -7.70 -0.06
C THR A 129 -0.18 -8.03 -0.15
N HIS A 130 0.25 -9.21 0.32
CA HIS A 130 1.63 -9.68 0.18
C HIS A 130 2.09 -9.84 -1.29
N ARG A 131 1.16 -9.86 -2.24
CA ARG A 131 1.43 -9.98 -3.68
C ARG A 131 1.55 -8.63 -4.39
N TYR A 132 1.48 -7.51 -3.68
CA TYR A 132 1.63 -6.18 -4.29
C TYR A 132 2.99 -6.00 -4.97
N GLY A 133 4.02 -6.61 -4.39
CA GLY A 133 5.41 -6.59 -4.83
C GLY A 133 6.26 -7.38 -3.84
N ALA A 134 7.57 -7.12 -3.80
CA ALA A 134 8.46 -7.82 -2.89
C ALA A 134 8.15 -7.48 -1.42
N TYR A 135 8.21 -8.49 -0.55
CA TYR A 135 8.17 -8.33 0.89
C TYR A 135 9.40 -8.97 1.51
N TYR A 136 9.99 -8.29 2.48
CA TYR A 136 11.14 -8.77 3.24
C TYR A 136 10.77 -8.89 4.72
N GLY A 137 11.36 -9.87 5.39
CA GLY A 137 11.12 -10.13 6.81
C GLY A 137 12.40 -10.40 7.58
N ILE A 138 12.35 -10.16 8.88
CA ILE A 138 13.40 -10.57 9.84
C ILE A 138 12.83 -11.68 10.72
N ARG A 139 13.57 -12.79 10.82
CA ARG A 139 13.19 -13.92 11.69
C ARG A 139 13.99 -13.91 13.00
N VAL A 140 13.31 -14.23 14.11
CA VAL A 140 13.91 -14.46 15.42
C VAL A 140 13.43 -15.82 15.92
N GLY A 141 14.30 -16.83 15.80
CA GLY A 141 13.87 -18.23 15.88
C GLY A 141 12.88 -18.56 14.76
N ASP A 142 11.78 -19.22 15.09
CA ASP A 142 10.75 -19.61 14.12
C ASP A 142 9.74 -18.49 13.81
N ARG A 143 9.82 -17.35 14.50
CA ARG A 143 8.85 -16.25 14.36
C ARG A 143 9.30 -15.21 13.34
N LEU A 144 8.35 -14.78 12.50
CA LEU A 144 8.50 -13.55 11.70
C LEU A 144 8.39 -12.34 12.65
N ALA A 145 9.53 -11.73 12.98
CA ALA A 145 9.62 -10.66 13.98
C ALA A 145 9.16 -9.31 13.43
N ALA A 146 9.51 -9.02 12.17
CA ALA A 146 9.22 -7.78 11.48
C ALA A 146 9.14 -8.02 9.98
N MET A 147 8.40 -7.16 9.26
CA MET A 147 8.36 -7.15 7.80
C MET A 147 8.22 -5.73 7.24
N ALA A 148 8.55 -5.58 5.95
CA ALA A 148 8.24 -4.43 5.10
C ALA A 148 8.15 -4.90 3.65
N GLY A 149 7.46 -4.16 2.80
CA GLY A 149 7.36 -4.50 1.40
C GLY A 149 7.01 -3.34 0.51
N GLU A 150 6.65 -3.67 -0.72
CA GLU A 150 6.29 -2.74 -1.77
C GLU A 150 4.77 -2.62 -1.90
N ARG A 151 4.29 -1.47 -2.39
CA ARG A 151 2.86 -1.29 -2.66
C ARG A 151 2.57 -0.53 -3.96
N LEU A 152 2.27 0.76 -3.92
CA LEU A 152 1.92 1.50 -5.13
C LEU A 152 3.14 1.68 -6.05
N LEU A 153 2.97 1.37 -7.34
CA LEU A 153 3.97 1.54 -8.38
C LEU A 153 3.52 2.61 -9.37
N LEU A 154 4.24 3.72 -9.40
CA LEU A 154 3.98 4.88 -10.27
C LEU A 154 5.09 4.99 -11.34
N PRO A 155 4.93 5.85 -12.35
CA PRO A 155 6.02 6.17 -13.26
C PRO A 155 7.25 6.71 -12.50
N GLY A 156 8.35 5.96 -12.54
CA GLY A 156 9.62 6.32 -11.89
C GLY A 156 9.64 6.26 -10.36
N LEU A 157 8.57 5.77 -9.72
CA LEU A 157 8.43 5.77 -8.25
C LEU A 157 7.81 4.45 -7.78
N ALA A 158 8.17 4.04 -6.57
CA ALA A 158 7.60 2.89 -5.88
C ALA A 158 7.44 3.21 -4.39
N GLU A 159 6.36 2.69 -3.79
CA GLU A 159 6.02 2.94 -2.41
C GLU A 159 6.55 1.84 -1.49
N VAL A 160 7.24 2.24 -0.41
CA VAL A 160 7.52 1.38 0.75
C VAL A 160 6.26 1.30 1.61
N SER A 161 5.84 0.09 1.95
CA SER A 161 4.65 -0.14 2.76
C SER A 161 4.77 -1.37 3.67
N GLY A 162 3.73 -1.65 4.45
CA GLY A 162 3.64 -2.86 5.28
C GLY A 162 4.73 -2.95 6.35
N VAL A 163 5.30 -1.81 6.79
CA VAL A 163 6.38 -1.78 7.77
C VAL A 163 5.81 -2.04 9.16
N CYS A 164 6.05 -3.23 9.70
CA CYS A 164 5.62 -3.57 11.05
C CYS A 164 6.60 -4.48 11.79
N THR A 165 6.49 -4.48 13.11
CA THR A 165 7.31 -5.27 14.02
C THR A 165 6.49 -5.61 15.26
N TRP A 166 6.53 -6.87 15.69
CA TRP A 166 5.90 -7.28 16.94
C TRP A 166 6.43 -6.45 18.11
N PRO A 167 5.58 -6.07 19.10
CA PRO A 167 5.98 -5.21 20.21
C PRO A 167 7.27 -5.62 20.93
N GLU A 168 7.46 -6.91 21.18
CA GLU A 168 8.63 -7.48 21.86
C GLU A 168 9.95 -7.40 21.07
N PHE A 169 9.89 -7.13 19.76
CA PHE A 169 11.08 -6.98 18.90
C PHE A 169 11.34 -5.51 18.50
N ARG A 170 10.57 -4.55 19.02
CA ARG A 170 10.75 -3.11 18.75
C ARG A 170 12.03 -2.58 19.42
N GLY A 171 12.51 -1.43 18.94
CA GLY A 171 13.70 -0.76 19.47
C GLY A 171 15.04 -1.36 19.03
N GLN A 172 15.02 -2.35 18.13
CA GLN A 172 16.21 -3.09 17.68
C GLN A 172 16.67 -2.72 16.25
N GLY A 173 16.15 -1.63 15.67
CA GLY A 173 16.52 -1.15 14.33
C GLY A 173 15.95 -1.95 13.15
N MET A 174 15.11 -2.96 13.39
CA MET A 174 14.56 -3.85 12.34
C MET A 174 13.81 -3.11 11.23
N ALA A 175 12.92 -2.17 11.59
CA ALA A 175 12.16 -1.40 10.61
C ALA A 175 13.07 -0.58 9.67
N ALA A 176 14.11 0.06 10.21
CA ALA A 176 15.04 0.86 9.41
C ALA A 176 15.86 0.00 8.43
N ALA A 177 16.29 -1.19 8.86
CA ALA A 177 16.98 -2.14 7.99
C ALA A 177 16.05 -2.66 6.88
N LEU A 178 14.82 -3.04 7.22
CA LEU A 178 13.83 -3.50 6.26
C LEU A 178 13.45 -2.42 5.23
N ILE A 179 13.25 -1.17 5.65
CA ILE A 179 13.00 -0.04 4.75
C ILE A 179 14.16 0.12 3.75
N ARG A 180 15.41 0.10 4.23
CA ARG A 180 16.59 0.17 3.33
C ARG A 180 16.64 -0.99 2.35
N LYS A 181 16.32 -2.20 2.80
CA LYS A 181 16.27 -3.39 1.94
C LYS A 181 15.23 -3.23 0.82
N VAL A 182 14.01 -2.80 1.16
CA VAL A 182 12.94 -2.55 0.19
C VAL A 182 13.36 -1.47 -0.80
N MET A 183 13.84 -0.33 -0.29
CA MET A 183 14.24 0.81 -1.14
C MET A 183 15.39 0.46 -2.09
N HIS A 184 16.36 -0.35 -1.67
CA HIS A 184 17.43 -0.84 -2.54
C HIS A 184 16.88 -1.77 -3.65
N GLY A 185 15.82 -2.54 -3.35
CA GLY A 185 15.13 -3.38 -4.33
C GLY A 185 14.50 -2.61 -5.50
N PHE A 186 14.09 -1.36 -5.28
CA PHE A 186 13.55 -0.50 -6.35
C PHE A 186 14.55 -0.09 -7.42
N GLN A 187 15.84 -0.29 -7.18
CA GLN A 187 16.91 0.13 -8.07
C GLN A 187 17.29 -0.93 -9.10
N GLN A 188 16.68 -2.11 -9.03
CA GLN A 188 16.91 -3.25 -9.93
C GLN A 188 15.81 -3.36 -10.99
#